data_AF-A0A1N6I1F4-F1
#
_entry.id   AF-A0A1N6I1F4-F1
#
_cell.length_a   1.000
_cell.length_b   1.000
_cell.length_c   1.000
_cell.angle_alpha   90.00
_cell.angle_beta   90.00
_cell.angle_gamma   90.00
#
_symmetry.space_group_name_H-M   'P 1'
#
loop_
_entity.id
_entity.type
_entity.pdbx_description
1 polymer ?
#
loop_
_entity_poly.entity_id
_entity_poly.type
_entity_poly.pdbx_seq_one_letter_code
_entity_poly.pdbx_strand_id
1 'polypeptide(L)'
;MGKKGVAQISGVVKPIVGETYTYSVTSWYPDTEPEKRNPNNVTWELFKQRSLGKFTTTNIRKKGISSFTFGEKAVGSVYKLQAYLYEPEGGGLIITPQPAKIPKIDKVELFYVDDKKGSTFSFMEKLRARAYCVNMLKKELVFTLWEDDAKGEGHNANNKLIETAKQK
;
A
#
# COMPACT_ATOMS: atom_id res chain seq x y z
N MET A 1 0.92 -38.40 -10.18
CA MET A 1 1.93 -37.41 -10.61
C MET A 1 2.22 -36.51 -9.42
N GLY A 2 3.48 -36.38 -8.99
CA GLY A 2 3.82 -35.56 -7.82
C GLY A 2 3.78 -34.06 -8.13
N LYS A 3 3.72 -33.25 -7.08
CA LYS A 3 3.69 -31.78 -7.14
C LYS A 3 4.99 -31.23 -7.72
N LYS A 4 4.94 -30.16 -8.51
CA LYS A 4 6.10 -29.61 -9.24
C LYS A 4 6.09 -28.08 -9.18
N GLY A 5 7.16 -27.51 -8.63
CA GLY A 5 7.33 -26.07 -8.49
C GLY A 5 7.76 -25.70 -7.08
N VAL A 6 7.23 -24.59 -6.59
CA VAL A 6 7.62 -24.03 -5.28
C VAL A 6 6.87 -24.75 -4.16
N ALA A 7 7.61 -25.31 -3.21
CA ALA A 7 7.05 -26.00 -2.06
C ALA A 7 6.82 -25.06 -0.87
N GLN A 8 7.79 -24.19 -0.59
CA GLN A 8 7.74 -23.29 0.55
C GLN A 8 8.30 -21.91 0.22
N ILE A 9 7.72 -20.90 0.87
CA ILE A 9 8.17 -19.52 0.82
C ILE A 9 8.29 -18.95 2.23
N SER A 10 9.13 -17.93 2.39
CA SER A 10 9.31 -17.20 3.64
C SER A 10 9.21 -15.69 3.43
N GLY A 11 8.89 -14.99 4.52
CA GLY A 11 8.90 -13.54 4.58
C GLY A 11 8.09 -13.03 5.77
N VAL A 12 7.86 -11.72 5.81
CA VAL A 12 7.16 -11.06 6.91
C VAL A 12 5.65 -11.37 6.84
N VAL A 13 5.13 -12.04 7.87
CA VAL A 13 3.70 -12.40 7.96
C VAL A 13 2.81 -11.28 8.51
N LYS A 14 3.40 -10.27 9.15
CA LYS A 14 2.72 -9.11 9.71
C LYS A 14 3.34 -7.80 9.17
N PRO A 15 3.27 -7.54 7.86
CA PRO A 15 3.90 -6.37 7.26
C PRO A 15 3.20 -5.10 7.70
N ILE A 16 3.96 -4.02 7.87
CA ILE A 16 3.43 -2.69 8.14
C ILE A 16 2.91 -2.10 6.82
N VAL A 17 1.68 -1.57 6.82
CA VAL A 17 1.14 -0.94 5.61
C VAL A 17 1.96 0.28 5.17
N GLY A 18 2.10 0.45 3.86
CA GLY A 18 2.94 1.49 3.24
C GLY A 18 4.41 1.11 3.06
N GLU A 19 4.89 0.04 3.73
CA GLU A 19 6.24 -0.48 3.54
C GLU A 19 6.29 -1.62 2.51
N THR A 20 7.43 -1.74 1.83
CA THR A 20 7.68 -2.78 0.83
C THR A 20 8.46 -3.93 1.46
N TYR A 21 7.94 -5.14 1.30
CA TYR A 21 8.56 -6.37 1.81
C TYR A 21 8.86 -7.34 0.67
N THR A 22 10.03 -7.96 0.71
CA THR A 22 10.46 -8.98 -0.25
C THR A 22 10.30 -10.37 0.35
N TYR A 23 9.74 -11.30 -0.42
CA TYR A 23 9.55 -12.69 -0.05
C TYR A 23 10.51 -13.58 -0.84
N SER A 24 10.77 -14.79 -0.35
CA SER A 24 11.74 -15.71 -0.95
C SER A 24 11.20 -17.12 -1.02
N VAL A 25 11.59 -17.85 -2.07
CA VAL A 25 11.37 -19.30 -2.16
C VAL A 25 12.43 -19.98 -1.30
N THR A 26 12.00 -20.79 -0.34
CA THR A 26 12.90 -21.52 0.56
C THR A 26 13.04 -22.99 0.18
N SER A 27 12.05 -23.55 -0.53
CA SER A 27 12.08 -24.95 -0.95
C SER A 27 11.28 -25.19 -2.22
N TRP A 28 11.69 -26.22 -2.96
CA TRP A 28 11.08 -26.69 -4.21
C TRP A 28 10.64 -28.14 -4.02
N TYR A 29 9.59 -28.57 -4.72
CA TYR A 29 9.20 -29.97 -4.66
C TYR A 29 10.27 -30.87 -5.29
N PRO A 30 10.45 -32.11 -4.79
CA PRO A 30 11.45 -33.05 -5.31
C PRO A 30 11.37 -33.26 -6.83
N ASP A 31 10.15 -33.33 -7.38
CA ASP A 31 9.89 -33.55 -8.80
C ASP A 31 10.16 -32.32 -9.68
N THR A 32 10.65 -31.22 -9.10
CA THR A 32 11.02 -30.00 -9.82
C THR A 32 12.47 -30.10 -10.28
N GLU A 33 12.68 -30.18 -11.60
CA GLU A 33 14.02 -30.21 -12.21
C GLU A 33 14.88 -29.01 -11.77
N PRO A 34 16.16 -29.21 -11.39
CA PRO A 34 17.05 -28.16 -10.90
C PRO A 34 17.14 -26.94 -11.83
N GLU A 35 17.20 -27.17 -13.15
CA GLU A 35 17.29 -26.13 -14.17
C GLU A 35 16.07 -25.20 -14.18
N LYS A 36 14.91 -25.71 -13.73
CA LYS A 36 13.65 -24.95 -13.67
C LYS A 36 13.48 -24.20 -12.34
N ARG A 37 14.34 -24.43 -11.35
CA ARG A 37 14.31 -23.79 -10.02
C ARG A 37 14.87 -22.36 -10.06
N ASN A 38 14.34 -21.54 -10.95
CA ASN A 38 14.74 -20.15 -11.11
C ASN A 38 13.68 -19.22 -10.47
N PRO A 39 14.01 -18.46 -9.40
CA PRO A 39 13.11 -17.50 -8.79
C PRO A 39 12.52 -16.46 -9.76
N ASN A 40 13.23 -16.11 -10.84
CA ASN A 40 12.74 -15.16 -11.85
C ASN A 40 11.56 -15.70 -12.67
N ASN A 41 11.41 -17.02 -12.74
CA ASN A 41 10.30 -17.67 -13.42
C ASN A 41 9.10 -17.90 -12.50
N VAL A 42 9.25 -17.67 -11.19
CA VAL A 42 8.20 -17.86 -10.20
C VAL A 42 7.15 -16.78 -10.34
N THR A 43 5.90 -17.22 -10.38
CA THR A 43 4.73 -16.37 -10.31
C THR A 43 4.30 -16.25 -8.85
N TRP A 44 4.23 -15.02 -8.37
CA TRP A 44 3.73 -14.65 -7.05
C TRP A 44 2.31 -14.10 -7.20
N GLU A 45 1.35 -14.72 -6.52
CA GLU A 45 -0.05 -14.29 -6.54
C GLU A 45 -0.58 -14.08 -5.13
N LEU A 46 -1.28 -12.97 -4.95
CA LEU A 46 -1.90 -12.60 -3.68
C LEU A 46 -3.39 -12.94 -3.69
N PHE A 47 -3.82 -13.68 -2.69
CA PHE A 47 -5.23 -14.02 -2.47
C PHE A 47 -5.72 -13.33 -1.20
N LYS A 48 -6.99 -12.94 -1.18
CA LYS A 48 -7.65 -12.33 -0.02
C LYS A 48 -8.68 -13.28 0.56
N GLN A 49 -8.70 -13.42 1.89
CA GLN A 49 -9.72 -14.16 2.61
C GLN A 49 -11.06 -13.40 2.54
N ARG A 50 -12.14 -14.11 2.23
CA ARG A 50 -13.52 -13.61 2.21
C ARG A 50 -14.31 -14.17 3.40
N SER A 51 -15.54 -13.69 3.57
CA SER A 51 -16.51 -14.32 4.49
C SER A 51 -16.58 -15.82 4.17
N LEU A 52 -16.52 -16.68 5.18
CA LEU A 52 -16.37 -18.15 5.10
C LEU A 52 -14.93 -18.68 4.99
N GLY A 53 -13.90 -17.84 5.15
CA GLY A 53 -12.51 -18.30 5.22
C GLY A 53 -11.90 -18.74 3.89
N LYS A 54 -12.67 -18.66 2.79
CA LYS A 54 -12.22 -18.96 1.43
C LYS A 54 -11.28 -17.86 0.93
N PHE A 55 -10.18 -18.26 0.30
CA PHE A 55 -9.25 -17.36 -0.36
C PHE A 55 -9.63 -17.19 -1.83
N THR A 56 -9.84 -15.95 -2.26
CA THR A 56 -10.12 -15.59 -3.66
C THR A 56 -8.98 -14.73 -4.19
N THR A 57 -8.69 -14.81 -5.49
CA THR A 57 -7.65 -13.99 -6.11
C THR A 57 -7.92 -12.48 -5.89
N THR A 58 -6.84 -11.72 -5.71
CA THR A 58 -6.89 -10.25 -5.76
C THR A 58 -6.62 -9.72 -7.17
N ASN A 59 -6.36 -10.61 -8.13
CA ASN A 59 -5.80 -10.33 -9.45
C ASN A 59 -4.38 -9.69 -9.41
N ILE A 60 -3.77 -9.58 -8.23
CA ILE A 60 -2.38 -9.14 -8.07
C ILE A 60 -1.48 -10.35 -8.28
N ARG A 61 -0.92 -10.43 -9.49
CA ARG A 61 0.02 -11.48 -9.91
C ARG A 61 1.28 -10.84 -10.47
N LYS A 62 2.44 -11.29 -10.01
CA LYS A 62 3.76 -10.78 -10.43
C LYS A 62 4.68 -11.94 -10.78
N LYS A 63 5.33 -11.88 -11.94
CA LYS A 63 6.33 -12.88 -12.34
C LYS A 63 7.73 -12.36 -12.04
N GLY A 64 8.54 -13.15 -11.33
CA GLY A 64 9.92 -12.80 -10.93
C GLY A 64 10.06 -11.69 -9.89
N ILE A 65 8.98 -10.96 -9.58
CA ILE A 65 8.98 -9.87 -8.61
C ILE A 65 8.33 -10.36 -7.31
N SER A 66 9.16 -10.61 -6.30
CA SER A 66 8.71 -11.09 -4.99
C SER A 66 8.47 -9.98 -3.97
N SER A 67 8.45 -8.71 -4.38
CA SER A 67 8.19 -7.56 -3.51
C SER A 67 6.72 -7.17 -3.49
N PHE A 68 6.19 -6.90 -2.30
CA PHE A 68 4.80 -6.50 -2.07
C PHE A 68 4.71 -5.34 -1.08
N THR A 69 3.79 -4.43 -1.38
CA THR A 69 3.43 -3.28 -0.53
C THR A 69 1.94 -3.39 -0.24
N PHE A 70 1.58 -3.36 1.05
CA PHE A 70 0.18 -3.44 1.47
C PHE A 70 -0.33 -2.02 1.76
N GLY A 71 -1.43 -1.64 1.11
CA GLY A 71 -2.10 -0.35 1.39
C GLY A 71 -2.97 -0.41 2.65
N GLU A 72 -3.43 0.75 3.13
CA GLU A 72 -4.23 0.84 4.36
C GLU A 72 -5.50 -0.02 4.35
N LYS A 73 -6.17 -0.15 3.20
CA LYS A 73 -7.37 -0.98 3.04
C LYS A 73 -7.10 -2.48 3.32
N ALA A 74 -5.84 -2.89 3.41
CA ALA A 74 -5.42 -4.23 3.74
C ALA A 74 -5.39 -4.49 5.26
N VAL A 75 -5.39 -3.45 6.11
CA VAL A 75 -5.42 -3.60 7.57
C VAL A 75 -6.67 -4.37 7.99
N GLY A 76 -6.49 -5.37 8.85
CA GLY A 76 -7.57 -6.24 9.34
C GLY A 76 -8.06 -7.29 8.33
N SER A 77 -7.51 -7.31 7.11
CA SER A 77 -7.75 -8.40 6.16
C SER A 77 -6.66 -9.47 6.28
N VAL A 78 -7.03 -10.71 5.97
CA VAL A 78 -6.09 -11.83 5.87
C VAL A 78 -5.82 -12.13 4.41
N TYR A 79 -4.55 -12.27 4.07
CA TYR A 79 -4.07 -12.60 2.74
C TYR A 79 -3.33 -13.93 2.74
N LYS A 80 -3.30 -14.59 1.59
CA LYS A 80 -2.44 -15.74 1.32
C LYS A 80 -1.58 -15.41 0.12
N LEU A 81 -0.28 -15.36 0.32
CA LEU A 81 0.70 -15.22 -0.77
C LEU A 81 1.09 -16.62 -1.23
N GLN A 82 0.94 -16.88 -2.52
CA GLN A 82 1.40 -18.12 -3.14
C GLN A 82 2.48 -17.80 -4.16
N ALA A 83 3.45 -18.71 -4.26
CA ALA A 83 4.48 -18.70 -5.27
C ALA A 83 4.41 -20.04 -6.01
N TYR A 84 4.49 -20.03 -7.33
CA TYR A 84 4.42 -21.24 -8.15
C TYR A 84 5.06 -21.04 -9.54
N LEU A 85 5.45 -22.13 -10.20
CA LEU A 85 5.97 -22.09 -11.58
C LEU A 85 4.86 -22.22 -12.62
N TYR A 86 3.89 -23.10 -12.36
CA TYR A 86 2.83 -23.45 -13.30
C TYR A 86 1.47 -23.00 -12.78
N GLU A 87 0.99 -23.64 -11.71
CA GLU A 87 -0.30 -23.35 -11.10
C GLU A 87 -0.20 -23.26 -9.56
N PRO A 88 -1.12 -22.56 -8.89
CA PRO A 88 -1.11 -22.45 -7.45
C PRO A 88 -1.41 -23.79 -6.76
N GLU A 89 -0.46 -24.29 -5.98
CA GLU A 89 -0.56 -25.64 -5.39
C GLU A 89 -1.22 -25.71 -4.00
N GLY A 90 -1.98 -24.68 -3.64
CA GLY A 90 -2.72 -24.61 -2.36
C GLY A 90 -1.89 -24.24 -1.13
N GLY A 91 -0.55 -24.35 -1.19
CA GLY A 91 0.39 -23.91 -0.15
C GLY A 91 0.46 -22.38 0.03
N GLY A 92 1.54 -21.86 0.60
CA GLY A 92 1.80 -20.41 0.68
C GLY A 92 1.78 -19.83 2.09
N LEU A 93 2.03 -18.53 2.17
CA LEU A 93 2.24 -17.79 3.40
C LEU A 93 0.99 -16.97 3.76
N ILE A 94 0.48 -17.14 4.98
CA ILE A 94 -0.62 -16.33 5.50
C ILE A 94 -0.06 -15.00 6.01
N ILE A 95 -0.61 -13.90 5.51
CA ILE A 95 -0.16 -12.54 5.79
C ILE A 95 -1.31 -11.73 6.38
N THR A 96 -1.06 -11.06 7.49
CA THR A 96 -2.02 -10.19 8.18
C THR A 96 -1.40 -8.80 8.37
N PRO A 97 -1.60 -7.87 7.42
CA PRO A 97 -1.02 -6.54 7.47
C PRO A 97 -1.42 -5.78 8.73
N GLN A 98 -0.45 -5.06 9.30
CA GLN A 98 -0.60 -4.25 10.48
C GLN A 98 -0.73 -2.77 10.11
N PRO A 99 -1.50 -1.99 10.87
CA PRO A 99 -1.50 -0.53 10.71
C PRO A 99 -0.08 0.02 10.86
N ALA A 100 0.23 1.12 10.16
CA ALA A 100 1.47 1.83 10.46
C ALA A 100 1.45 2.28 11.93
N LYS A 101 2.60 2.32 12.59
CA LYS A 101 2.61 2.73 14.01
C LYS A 101 2.39 4.23 14.16
N ILE A 102 2.72 5.01 13.12
CA ILE A 102 2.71 6.46 13.16
C ILE A 102 1.71 6.95 12.11
N PRO A 103 0.54 7.50 12.51
CA PRO A 103 -0.31 8.23 11.58
C PRO A 103 0.47 9.44 11.06
N LYS A 104 0.52 9.61 9.74
CA LYS A 104 1.21 10.74 9.12
C LYS A 104 0.48 11.27 7.91
N ILE A 105 0.64 12.57 7.67
CA ILE A 105 0.32 13.22 6.41
C ILE A 105 1.64 13.30 5.64
N ASP A 106 1.75 12.59 4.51
CA ASP A 106 2.97 12.55 3.69
C ASP A 106 3.18 13.87 2.96
N LYS A 107 2.11 14.40 2.36
CA LYS A 107 2.10 15.70 1.70
C LYS A 107 0.69 16.23 1.56
N VAL A 108 0.59 17.54 1.38
CA VAL A 108 -0.64 18.23 0.97
C VAL A 108 -0.35 18.90 -0.36
N GLU A 109 -1.23 18.68 -1.34
CA GLU A 109 -1.16 19.34 -2.64
C GLU A 109 -2.42 20.19 -2.83
N LEU A 110 -2.24 21.37 -3.43
CA LEU A 110 -3.33 22.25 -3.81
C LEU A 110 -3.65 22.05 -5.29
N PHE A 111 -4.95 22.04 -5.59
CA PHE A 111 -5.50 21.88 -6.92
C PHE A 111 -6.51 23.00 -7.20
N TYR A 112 -6.70 23.33 -8.47
CA TYR A 112 -7.88 24.07 -8.89
C TYR A 112 -9.13 23.20 -8.74
N VAL A 113 -10.32 23.81 -8.81
CA VAL A 113 -11.59 23.09 -8.70
C VAL A 113 -11.82 22.05 -9.80
N ASP A 114 -11.11 22.15 -10.93
CA ASP A 114 -11.10 21.20 -12.04
C ASP A 114 -10.08 20.05 -11.88
N ASP A 115 -9.52 19.89 -10.67
CA ASP A 115 -8.53 18.87 -10.29
C ASP A 115 -7.17 18.98 -11.03
N LYS A 116 -6.88 20.10 -11.70
CA LYS A 116 -5.51 20.41 -12.16
C LYS A 116 -4.64 20.86 -11.00
N LYS A 117 -3.36 20.48 -11.05
CA LYS A 117 -2.37 20.87 -10.04
C LYS A 117 -2.27 22.40 -9.99
N GLY A 118 -2.46 22.97 -8.80
CA GLY A 118 -2.36 24.41 -8.59
C GLY A 118 -0.91 24.89 -8.58
N SER A 119 -0.69 26.08 -9.14
CA SER A 119 0.60 26.77 -9.07
C SER A 119 0.46 28.17 -8.48
N THR A 120 -0.53 28.94 -8.96
CA THR A 120 -0.81 30.30 -8.51
C THR A 120 -2.31 30.44 -8.32
N PHE A 121 -2.75 30.93 -7.17
CA PHE A 121 -4.15 31.14 -6.86
C PHE A 121 -4.46 32.62 -6.73
N SER A 122 -5.57 33.06 -7.31
CA SER A 122 -6.13 34.38 -7.06
C SER A 122 -6.95 34.38 -5.76
N PHE A 123 -7.04 35.53 -5.09
CA PHE A 123 -7.81 35.69 -3.85
C PHE A 123 -9.29 35.30 -3.97
N MET A 124 -9.88 35.41 -5.16
CA MET A 124 -11.27 35.05 -5.41
C MET A 124 -11.45 33.64 -5.98
N GLU A 125 -10.36 32.89 -6.18
CA GLU A 125 -10.44 31.52 -6.67
C GLU A 125 -10.73 30.53 -5.55
N LYS A 126 -11.53 29.52 -5.89
CA LYS A 126 -11.69 28.34 -5.04
C LYS A 126 -10.58 27.35 -5.35
N LEU A 127 -10.03 26.74 -4.31
CA LEU A 127 -9.03 25.70 -4.42
C LEU A 127 -9.51 24.40 -3.75
N ARG A 128 -8.84 23.30 -4.07
CA ARG A 128 -9.00 22.00 -3.42
C ARG A 128 -7.68 21.58 -2.79
N ALA A 129 -7.69 21.32 -1.49
CA ALA A 129 -6.56 20.71 -0.80
C ALA A 129 -6.72 19.18 -0.78
N ARG A 130 -5.66 18.46 -1.15
CA ARG A 130 -5.62 16.99 -1.07
C ARG A 130 -4.45 16.57 -0.18
N ALA A 131 -4.78 15.98 0.97
CA ALA A 131 -3.79 15.35 1.83
C ALA A 131 -3.59 13.88 1.43
N TYR A 132 -2.33 13.50 1.26
CA TYR A 132 -1.93 12.11 1.08
C TYR A 132 -1.49 11.60 2.44
N CYS A 133 -2.26 10.66 3.00
CA CYS A 133 -2.08 10.23 4.37
C CYS A 133 -1.69 8.75 4.43
N VAL A 134 -1.00 8.40 5.51
CA VAL A 134 -0.68 7.02 5.88
C VAL A 134 -1.11 6.77 7.31
N ASN A 135 -1.83 5.68 7.51
CA ASN A 135 -2.42 5.24 8.75
C ASN A 135 -3.31 6.30 9.44
N MET A 136 -4.03 7.08 8.65
CA MET A 136 -5.02 8.06 9.14
C MET A 136 -6.47 7.59 8.98
N LEU A 137 -6.70 6.32 8.67
CA LEU A 137 -8.05 5.76 8.61
C LEU A 137 -8.79 6.00 9.94
N LYS A 138 -10.01 6.58 9.86
CA LYS A 138 -10.83 7.01 11.01
C LYS A 138 -10.23 8.16 11.86
N LYS A 139 -9.20 8.85 11.38
CA LYS A 139 -8.70 10.09 11.98
C LYS A 139 -9.35 11.28 11.26
N GLU A 140 -9.67 12.32 12.01
CA GLU A 140 -10.15 13.59 11.45
C GLU A 140 -8.96 14.36 10.87
N LEU A 141 -9.12 14.89 9.65
CA LEU A 141 -8.18 15.83 9.05
C LEU A 141 -8.74 17.24 9.19
N VAL A 142 -7.90 18.16 9.62
CA VAL A 142 -8.20 19.60 9.67
C VAL A 142 -7.27 20.30 8.69
N PHE A 143 -7.86 20.95 7.70
CA PHE A 143 -7.16 21.80 6.75
C PHE A 143 -7.32 23.25 7.18
N THR A 144 -6.22 23.98 7.27
CA THR A 144 -6.24 25.40 7.58
C THR A 144 -5.44 26.15 6.52
N LEU A 145 -6.09 27.10 5.87
CA LEU A 145 -5.48 27.97 4.87
C LEU A 145 -5.10 29.30 5.54
N TRP A 146 -3.87 29.74 5.30
CA TRP A 146 -3.30 30.97 5.86
C TRP A 146 -2.74 31.84 4.74
N GLU A 147 -2.83 33.16 4.92
CA GLU A 147 -2.07 34.15 4.16
C GLU A 147 -0.71 34.36 4.86
N ASP A 148 0.39 34.23 4.12
CA ASP A 148 1.74 34.41 4.65
C ASP A 148 2.12 35.90 4.65
N ASP A 149 1.58 36.63 5.63
CA ASP A 149 1.78 38.07 5.79
C ASP A 149 3.09 38.41 6.54
N ALA A 150 3.78 37.39 7.06
CA ALA A 150 5.03 37.55 7.80
C ALA A 150 6.26 37.47 6.88
N LYS A 151 7.33 38.19 7.23
CA LYS A 151 8.63 38.02 6.54
C LYS A 151 9.21 36.64 6.84
N GLY A 152 9.34 35.80 5.82
CA GLY A 152 9.92 34.46 5.88
C GLY A 152 9.06 33.47 5.12
N GLU A 153 9.46 32.19 5.11
CA GLU A 153 8.61 31.10 4.61
C GLU A 153 8.03 30.33 5.81
N GLY A 154 6.76 29.95 5.72
CA GLY A 154 6.15 28.96 6.63
C GLY A 154 5.18 29.56 7.64
N HIS A 155 4.75 28.74 8.61
CA HIS A 155 3.73 29.16 9.56
C HIS A 155 4.29 30.15 10.58
N ASN A 156 3.79 31.38 10.58
CA ASN A 156 4.06 32.41 11.58
C ASN A 156 2.78 32.74 12.36
N ALA A 157 2.93 33.12 13.64
CA ALA A 157 1.80 33.55 14.48
C ALA A 157 1.08 34.80 13.93
N ASN A 158 1.76 35.59 13.10
CA ASN A 158 1.20 36.76 12.44
C ASN A 158 0.48 36.43 11.12
N ASN A 159 0.50 35.18 10.66
CA ASN A 159 -0.18 34.80 9.43
C ASN A 159 -1.69 34.89 9.62
N LYS A 160 -2.38 35.41 8.61
CA LYS A 160 -3.82 35.63 8.69
C LYS A 160 -4.57 34.36 8.33
N LEU A 161 -5.45 33.93 9.21
CA LEU A 161 -6.34 32.80 8.95
C LEU A 161 -7.34 33.16 7.84
N ILE A 162 -7.38 32.36 6.78
CA ILE A 162 -8.37 32.51 5.70
C ILE A 162 -9.56 31.58 5.95
N GLU A 163 -9.30 30.28 6.09
CA GLU A 163 -10.37 29.27 6.21
C GLU A 163 -9.89 28.03 6.97
N THR A 164 -10.82 27.36 7.67
CA THR A 164 -10.60 26.03 8.25
C THR A 164 -11.70 25.09 7.82
N ALA A 165 -11.31 23.93 7.27
CA ALA A 165 -12.22 22.87 6.86
C ALA A 165 -11.85 21.55 7.53
N LYS A 166 -12.85 20.73 7.84
CA LYS A 166 -12.66 19.40 8.44
C LYS A 166 -13.13 18.31 7.49
N GLN A 167 -12.36 17.23 7.42
CA GLN A 167 -12.71 16.04 6.66
C GLN A 167 -12.60 14.80 7.54
N LYS A 168 -13.63 13.94 7.48
CA LYS A 168 -13.66 12.62 8.12
C LYS A 168 -13.35 11.51 7.12
#